data_AF-A0A845UWD6-F1
#
_entry.id   AF-A0A845UWD6-F1
#
_cell.length_a   1.000
_cell.length_b   1.000
_cell.length_c   1.000
_cell.angle_alpha   90.00
_cell.angle_beta   90.00
_cell.angle_gamma   90.00
#
_symmetry.space_group_name_H-M   'P 1'
#
loop_
_entity.id
_entity.type
_entity.pdbx_description
1 polymer ?
#
loop_
_entity_poly.entity_id
_entity_poly.type
_entity_poly.pdbx_seq_one_letter_code
_entity_poly.pdbx_strand_id
1 'polypeptide(L)'
;ARRVGRMLEREGLLERDTEQLDFSGVLDEEDPMTDLVGHSITYRIAVGPHRGRKVFTLQTLPTFDKQDWATGGPGNVAGFSLHAGVAVKASQRDKLERLCRYICRPPV
;
A
#
# COMPACT_ATOMS: atom_id res chain seq x y z
N ALA A 1 -4.53 -9.08 -0.47
CA ALA A 1 -4.98 -7.68 -0.41
C ALA A 1 -6.03 -7.41 0.67
N ARG A 2 -7.14 -8.18 0.78
CA ARG A 2 -8.28 -7.88 1.67
C ARG A 2 -7.95 -7.56 3.14
N ARG A 3 -6.97 -8.24 3.75
CA ARG A 3 -6.56 -7.97 5.14
C ARG A 3 -5.84 -6.62 5.29
N VAL A 4 -4.99 -6.28 4.32
CA VAL A 4 -4.25 -5.01 4.29
C VAL A 4 -5.22 -3.85 4.01
N GLY A 5 -6.13 -4.00 3.05
CA GLY A 5 -7.16 -2.99 2.77
C GLY A 5 -8.00 -2.64 4.00
N ARG A 6 -8.53 -3.65 4.72
CA ARG A 6 -9.29 -3.43 5.97
C ARG A 6 -8.47 -2.74 7.06
N MET A 7 -7.18 -3.03 7.16
CA MET A 7 -6.32 -2.36 8.13
C MET A 7 -6.20 -0.87 7.77
N LEU A 8 -5.89 -0.55 6.50
CA LEU A 8 -5.71 0.83 6.06
C LEU A 8 -7.00 1.67 6.20
N GLU A 9 -8.16 1.06 5.97
CA GLU A 9 -9.46 1.72 6.20
C GLU A 9 -9.72 2.04 7.68
N ARG A 10 -9.37 1.11 8.58
CA ARG A 10 -9.52 1.32 10.02
C ARG A 10 -8.63 2.44 10.54
N GLU A 11 -7.47 2.63 9.94
CA GLU A 11 -6.52 3.70 10.26
C GLU A 11 -6.89 5.03 9.58
N GLY A 12 -7.97 5.10 8.80
CA GLY A 12 -8.35 6.30 8.05
C GLY A 12 -7.38 6.70 6.93
N LEU A 13 -6.42 5.82 6.60
CA LEU A 13 -5.45 6.03 5.53
C LEU A 13 -5.99 5.63 4.16
N LEU A 14 -7.18 5.02 4.15
CA LEU A 14 -7.87 4.65 2.95
C LEU A 14 -9.38 4.76 3.10
N GLU A 15 -10.00 5.38 2.11
CA GLU A 15 -11.44 5.36 1.93
C GLU A 15 -11.83 4.37 0.82
N ARG A 16 -12.85 3.54 1.08
CA ARG A 16 -13.38 2.69 0.02
C ARG A 16 -14.21 3.54 -0.90
N ASP A 17 -13.86 3.56 -2.17
CA ASP A 17 -14.73 4.09 -3.21
C ASP A 17 -15.93 3.14 -3.39
N THR A 18 -17.03 3.47 -2.71
CA THR A 18 -18.32 2.78 -2.77
C THR A 18 -19.16 3.16 -3.98
N GLU A 19 -18.78 4.22 -4.68
CA GLU A 19 -19.57 4.76 -5.78
C GLU A 19 -19.36 3.91 -7.03
N GLN A 20 -20.44 3.30 -7.51
CA GLN A 20 -20.45 2.59 -8.76
C GLN A 20 -21.04 3.51 -9.82
N LEU A 21 -20.17 4.30 -10.45
CA LEU A 21 -20.54 5.01 -11.67
C LEU A 21 -20.67 3.98 -12.81
N ASP A 22 -21.87 3.90 -13.38
CA ASP A 22 -22.19 3.06 -14.52
C ASP A 22 -22.27 3.93 -15.78
N PHE A 23 -21.36 3.68 -16.72
CA PHE A 23 -21.27 4.38 -17.99
C PHE A 23 -21.61 3.48 -19.18
N SER A 24 -22.17 2.29 -18.94
CA SER A 24 -22.54 1.32 -19.99
C SER A 24 -23.45 1.92 -21.07
N GLY A 25 -24.25 2.94 -20.75
CA GLY A 25 -25.13 3.61 -21.72
C GLY A 25 -24.52 4.81 -22.47
N VAL A 26 -23.29 5.24 -22.12
CA VAL A 26 -22.66 6.47 -22.66
C VAL A 26 -21.50 6.14 -23.61
N LEU A 27 -20.97 4.93 -23.51
CA LEU A 27 -19.76 4.48 -24.19
C LEU A 27 -20.15 3.49 -25.28
N ASP A 28 -19.79 3.81 -26.51
CA ASP A 28 -19.95 2.92 -27.65
C ASP A 28 -19.05 1.67 -27.47
N GLU A 29 -19.66 0.52 -27.22
CA GLU A 29 -18.95 -0.73 -26.89
C GLU A 29 -18.22 -1.34 -28.10
N GLU A 30 -18.51 -0.87 -29.33
CA GLU A 30 -17.85 -1.36 -30.55
C GLU A 30 -16.46 -0.74 -30.78
N ASP A 31 -16.15 0.41 -30.16
CA ASP A 31 -14.83 1.02 -30.24
C ASP A 31 -13.92 0.59 -29.07
N PRO A 32 -12.81 -0.12 -29.33
CA PRO A 32 -11.88 -0.55 -28.28
C PRO A 32 -11.26 0.62 -27.51
N MET A 33 -11.16 1.82 -28.09
CA MET A 33 -10.69 3.00 -27.36
C MET A 33 -11.71 3.46 -26.33
N THR A 34 -12.99 3.44 -26.69
CA THR A 34 -14.10 3.83 -25.83
C THR A 34 -14.25 2.86 -24.65
N ASP A 35 -14.02 1.56 -24.86
CA ASP A 35 -13.94 0.54 -23.79
C ASP A 35 -12.77 0.80 -22.81
N LEU A 36 -11.58 1.14 -23.32
CA LEU A 36 -10.43 1.50 -22.49
C LEU A 36 -10.70 2.75 -21.65
N VAL A 37 -11.31 3.77 -22.25
CA VAL A 37 -11.69 5.04 -21.59
C VAL A 37 -12.70 4.78 -20.48
N GLY A 38 -13.73 3.95 -20.71
CA GLY A 38 -14.70 3.58 -19.69
C GLY A 38 -14.09 2.90 -18.47
N HIS A 39 -13.15 1.99 -18.71
CA HIS A 39 -12.39 1.35 -17.65
C HIS A 39 -11.49 2.35 -16.90
N SER A 40 -10.85 3.30 -17.59
CA SER A 40 -10.02 4.33 -16.97
C SER A 40 -10.82 5.24 -16.04
N ILE A 41 -11.95 5.79 -16.52
CA ILE A 41 -12.78 6.75 -15.78
C ILE A 41 -13.45 6.09 -14.57
N THR A 42 -13.75 4.79 -14.65
CA THR A 42 -14.35 4.04 -13.55
C THR A 42 -13.35 3.28 -12.69
N TYR A 43 -12.05 3.50 -12.88
CA TYR A 43 -10.97 2.85 -12.15
C TYR A 43 -11.06 1.30 -12.20
N ARG A 44 -11.31 0.72 -13.38
CA ARG A 44 -11.39 -0.72 -13.60
C ARG A 44 -10.26 -1.23 -14.48
N ILE A 45 -9.90 -2.49 -14.30
CA ILE A 45 -8.92 -3.17 -15.16
C ILE A 45 -9.54 -3.36 -16.54
N ALA A 46 -8.92 -2.82 -17.59
CA ALA A 46 -9.48 -2.89 -18.94
C ALA A 46 -9.20 -4.20 -19.69
N VAL A 47 -8.15 -4.94 -19.30
CA VAL A 47 -7.67 -6.11 -20.06
C VAL A 47 -7.26 -7.28 -19.15
N GLY A 48 -7.22 -8.48 -19.73
CA GLY A 48 -6.72 -9.69 -19.08
C GLY A 48 -7.72 -10.35 -18.11
N PRO A 49 -7.27 -11.35 -17.30
CA PRO A 49 -8.13 -12.19 -16.47
C PRO A 49 -8.91 -11.48 -15.34
N HIS A 50 -8.64 -10.19 -15.15
CA HIS A 50 -9.24 -9.38 -14.12
C HIS A 50 -10.02 -8.19 -14.70
N ARG A 51 -10.31 -8.22 -16.01
CA ARG A 51 -11.10 -7.20 -16.69
C ARG A 51 -12.39 -6.87 -15.93
N GLY A 52 -12.74 -5.59 -15.87
CA GLY A 52 -13.91 -5.05 -15.16
C GLY A 52 -13.78 -4.98 -13.64
N ARG A 53 -12.73 -5.57 -13.03
CA ARG A 53 -12.53 -5.45 -11.58
C ARG A 53 -12.09 -4.03 -11.21
N LYS A 54 -12.76 -3.45 -10.20
CA LYS A 54 -12.40 -2.15 -9.64
C LYS A 54 -11.02 -2.24 -8.99
N VAL A 55 -10.16 -1.30 -9.36
CA VAL A 55 -8.85 -1.10 -8.78
C VAL A 55 -9.02 -0.34 -7.47
N PHE A 56 -8.26 -0.73 -6.47
CA PHE A 56 -8.23 -0.07 -5.20
C PHE A 56 -7.21 1.07 -5.28
N THR A 57 -7.69 2.31 -5.32
CA THR A 57 -6.83 3.48 -5.40
C THR A 57 -6.35 3.85 -4.00
N LEU A 58 -5.07 3.63 -3.74
CA LEU A 58 -4.39 4.24 -2.59
C LEU A 58 -4.08 5.67 -2.99
N GLN A 59 -4.79 6.64 -2.43
CA GLN A 59 -4.38 8.03 -2.59
C GLN A 59 -3.04 8.16 -1.88
N THR A 60 -1.99 8.44 -2.65
CA THR A 60 -0.65 8.61 -2.08
C THR A 60 -0.73 9.75 -1.09
N LEU A 61 -0.43 9.48 0.19
CA LEU A 61 -0.22 10.54 1.16
C LEU A 61 0.82 11.51 0.58
N PRO A 62 0.72 12.81 0.88
CA PRO A 62 1.77 13.76 0.52
C PRO A 62 3.13 13.19 0.96
N THR A 63 4.17 13.46 0.16
CA THR A 63 5.52 13.01 0.46
C THR A 63 5.86 13.38 1.90
N PHE A 64 5.97 12.37 2.75
CA PHE A 64 6.36 12.53 4.15
C PHE A 64 7.80 13.06 4.13
N ASP A 65 8.01 14.29 4.57
CA ASP A 65 9.36 14.84 4.61
C ASP A 65 10.15 14.12 5.72
N LYS A 66 11.46 13.98 5.55
CA LYS A 66 12.32 13.29 6.55
C LYS A 66 12.16 13.85 7.97
N GLN A 67 11.71 15.10 8.07
CA GLN A 67 11.42 15.83 9.30
C GLN A 67 10.22 15.26 10.09
N ASP A 68 9.25 14.64 9.39
CA ASP A 68 8.00 14.15 9.98
C ASP A 68 8.15 12.80 10.69
N TRP A 69 9.31 12.16 10.53
CA TRP A 69 9.69 11.04 11.38
C TRP A 69 10.07 11.60 12.74
N ALA A 70 9.17 11.52 13.71
CA ALA A 70 9.42 11.90 15.10
C ALA A 70 10.70 11.28 15.71
N THR A 71 11.29 10.26 15.06
CA THR A 71 12.55 9.62 15.44
C THR A 71 13.56 9.44 14.28
N GLY A 72 13.45 10.15 13.17
CA GLY A 72 14.43 10.09 12.06
C GLY A 72 14.43 8.77 11.27
N GLY A 73 13.48 8.60 10.35
CA GLY A 73 13.40 7.41 9.49
C GLY A 73 12.91 6.15 10.20
N PRO A 74 12.46 5.13 9.44
CA PRO A 74 11.92 3.91 10.03
C PRO A 74 13.04 3.20 10.76
N GLY A 75 12.84 2.97 12.05
CA GLY A 75 13.73 2.16 12.85
C GLY A 75 14.97 2.87 13.40
N ASN A 76 15.04 4.21 13.37
CA ASN A 76 16.08 4.92 14.12
C ASN A 76 15.60 5.27 15.53
N VAL A 77 16.19 4.68 16.57
CA VAL A 77 15.87 4.97 17.98
C VAL A 77 17.15 4.84 18.80
N ALA A 78 17.47 5.85 19.62
CA ALA A 78 18.59 5.82 20.56
C ALA A 78 19.95 5.44 19.94
N GLY A 79 20.22 5.86 18.70
CA GLY A 79 21.47 5.57 17.99
C GLY A 79 21.47 4.25 17.20
N PHE A 80 20.40 3.46 17.26
CA PHE A 80 20.22 2.26 16.44
C PHE A 80 19.43 2.59 15.20
N SER A 81 19.94 2.28 14.01
CA SER A 81 19.23 2.43 12.74
C SER A 81 18.85 1.05 12.17
N LEU A 82 17.56 0.73 12.16
CA LEU A 82 17.03 -0.47 11.53
C LEU A 82 16.51 -0.16 10.13
N HIS A 83 17.27 -0.51 9.10
CA HIS A 83 16.87 -0.27 7.71
C HIS A 83 15.59 -1.04 7.33
N ALA A 84 14.76 -0.47 6.44
CA ALA A 84 13.49 -1.03 5.96
C ALA A 84 13.59 -2.41 5.26
N GLY A 85 14.79 -2.98 5.12
CA GLY A 85 15.04 -4.31 4.60
C GLY A 85 15.01 -5.43 5.65
N VAL A 86 14.82 -5.11 6.94
CA VAL A 86 14.83 -6.12 8.01
C VAL A 86 13.40 -6.57 8.33
N ALA A 87 13.08 -7.81 7.93
CA ALA A 87 11.84 -8.49 8.30
C ALA A 87 12.14 -9.83 8.99
N VAL A 88 11.41 -10.15 10.05
CA VAL A 88 11.54 -11.42 10.79
C VAL A 88 10.16 -12.10 10.86
N LYS A 89 10.05 -13.32 10.33
CA LYS A 89 8.82 -14.12 10.46
C LYS A 89 8.77 -14.73 11.87
N ALA A 90 7.57 -15.03 12.38
CA ALA A 90 7.39 -15.58 13.74
C ALA A 90 8.17 -16.89 13.99
N SER A 91 8.39 -17.71 12.96
CA SER A 91 9.16 -18.95 13.04
C SER A 91 10.68 -18.76 13.02
N GLN A 92 11.19 -17.57 12.66
CA GLN A 92 12.62 -17.30 12.52
C GLN A 92 13.25 -16.87 13.84
N ARG A 93 13.19 -17.75 14.85
CA ARG A 93 13.61 -17.45 16.23
C ARG A 93 15.08 -16.98 16.32
N ASP A 94 15.98 -17.61 15.58
CA ASP A 94 17.40 -17.22 15.56
C ASP A 94 17.62 -15.82 14.95
N LYS A 95 16.84 -15.47 13.93
CA LYS A 95 16.90 -14.15 13.30
C LYS A 95 16.34 -13.08 14.24
N LEU A 96 15.28 -13.39 14.97
CA LEU A 96 14.72 -12.52 16.00
C LEU A 96 15.73 -12.29 17.11
N GLU A 97 16.36 -13.35 17.60
CA GLU A 97 17.36 -13.26 18.66
C GLU A 97 18.56 -12.39 18.25
N ARG A 98 19.09 -12.60 17.04
CA ARG A 98 20.17 -11.76 16.50
C ARG A 98 19.77 -10.28 16.43
N LEU A 99 18.54 -10.00 16.03
CA LEU A 99 18.02 -8.63 15.98
C LEU A 99 17.91 -8.02 17.39
N CYS A 100 17.38 -8.77 18.37
CA CYS A 100 17.30 -8.30 19.76
C CYS A 100 18.68 -8.04 20.35
N ARG A 101 19.66 -8.94 20.15
CA ARG A 101 21.04 -8.72 20.61
C ARG A 101 21.67 -7.49 19.96
N TYR A 102 21.38 -7.24 18.68
CA TYR A 102 21.87 -6.06 17.97
C TYR A 102 21.29 -4.76 18.55
N ILE A 103 19.97 -4.71 18.80
CA ILE A 103 19.29 -3.54 19.37
C ILE A 103 19.71 -3.27 20.82
N CYS A 104 19.98 -4.31 21.61
CA CYS A 104 20.37 -4.16 23.01
C CYS A 104 21.87 -3.97 23.23
N ARG A 105 22.69 -3.98 22.17
CA ARG A 105 24.14 -3.85 22.31
C ARG A 105 24.52 -2.40 22.66
N PRO A 106 25.26 -2.14 23.75
CA PRO A 106 25.70 -0.79 24.06
C PRO A 106 26.48 -0.15 22.90
N PRO A 107 26.39 1.19 22.71
CA PRO A 107 27.30 1.89 21.82
C PRO A 107 28.75 1.68 22.28
N VAL A 108 29.66 1.47 21.33
CA VAL A 108 31.11 1.39 21.58
C VAL A 108 31.74 2.76 21.62
#